data_AF-A0AAW0A416-F1
#
_entry.id   AF-A0AAW0A416-F1
#
_cell.length_a   1.000
_cell.length_b   1.000
_cell.length_c   1.000
_cell.angle_alpha   90.00
_cell.angle_beta   90.00
_cell.angle_gamma   90.00
#
_symmetry.space_group_name_H-M   'P 1'
#
loop_
_entity.id
_entity.type
_entity.pdbx_description
1 polymer ?
#
loop_
_entity_poly.entity_id
_entity_poly.type
_entity_poly.pdbx_seq_one_letter_code
_entity_poly.pdbx_strand_id
1 'polypeptide(L)'
;MSPIKLGRAGRDGLPAVVGAFAPSWLVEPPDGVDPTNPKHLAELERRKKLPPAVVQWYNPTAEKCCRAVTMQHDGEAFIPRPGCCVPICEPDGFAAYLAETAKWVQFFDAKQQTAAEPRIRSDGTFYAFQKPMKESMEQMLDRWRHRIWAQIRTRPEEPCEYFLPRHILNSIVNKAHVCTSVERLKTVAADWDYADTHGQLLFDYLNEALTGFSQIFKERAAADGPSSESEAEEDTPGVQLLEKTTLAVLHSFCREFNLPKSGNKSVVVNRVAQYFIS
;
A
#
# COMPACT_ATOMS: atom_id res chain seq x y z
N MET A 1 12.10 -6.30 5.97
CA MET A 1 10.88 -6.91 6.54
C MET A 1 11.22 -7.38 7.95
N SER A 2 10.38 -7.17 8.96
CA SER A 2 10.66 -7.64 10.33
C SER A 2 10.01 -9.01 10.55
N PRO A 3 10.73 -10.00 11.12
CA PRO A 3 10.16 -11.33 11.45
C PRO A 3 8.93 -11.28 12.37
N ILE A 4 8.82 -10.22 13.19
CA ILE A 4 7.82 -10.01 14.25
C ILE A 4 6.36 -10.11 13.76
N LYS A 5 6.09 -9.95 12.45
CA LYS A 5 4.73 -10.11 11.90
C LYS A 5 4.29 -11.56 11.67
N LEU A 6 5.22 -12.53 11.61
CA LEU A 6 4.90 -13.94 11.31
C LEU A 6 4.35 -14.70 12.54
N GLY A 7 4.91 -14.45 13.73
CA GLY A 7 4.49 -15.02 15.03
C GLY A 7 3.14 -14.52 15.57
N ARG A 8 2.12 -14.49 14.69
CA ARG A 8 0.74 -14.11 15.01
C ARG A 8 -0.30 -15.18 14.64
N ALA A 9 0.02 -16.10 13.73
CA ALA A 9 -0.71 -17.35 13.58
C ALA A 9 -0.43 -18.30 14.78
N GLY A 10 -1.32 -19.27 15.04
CA GLY A 10 -1.11 -20.31 16.06
C GLY A 10 -1.06 -19.81 17.52
N ARG A 11 -1.54 -18.59 17.80
CA ARG A 11 -1.54 -17.98 19.15
C ARG A 11 -2.54 -18.62 20.13
N ASP A 12 -3.45 -19.42 19.60
CA ASP A 12 -4.35 -20.34 20.29
C ASP A 12 -3.69 -21.70 20.62
N GLY A 13 -2.46 -21.94 20.14
CA GLY A 13 -1.77 -23.22 20.27
C GLY A 13 -2.22 -24.28 19.27
N LEU A 14 -2.98 -23.90 18.24
CA LEU A 14 -3.39 -24.81 17.15
C LEU A 14 -2.41 -24.73 15.97
N PRO A 15 -2.17 -25.83 15.23
CA PRO A 15 -1.39 -25.80 14.00
C PRO A 15 -2.02 -24.86 12.97
N ALA A 16 -1.34 -23.75 12.69
CA ALA A 16 -1.85 -22.69 11.83
C ALA A 16 -0.92 -22.51 10.63
N VAL A 17 -1.43 -22.72 9.42
CA VAL A 17 -0.62 -22.68 8.18
C VAL A 17 -0.74 -21.31 7.48
N VAL A 18 0.38 -20.90 6.91
CA VAL A 18 0.69 -19.53 6.43
C VAL A 18 1.78 -19.81 5.32
N GLY A 19 1.83 -19.15 4.13
CA GLY A 19 2.78 -19.49 3.03
C GLY A 19 3.26 -18.31 2.15
N ALA A 20 4.59 -18.15 1.94
CA ALA A 20 5.23 -16.85 1.66
C ALA A 20 5.45 -16.45 0.19
N PHE A 21 5.18 -15.17 -0.13
CA PHE A 21 5.41 -14.59 -1.45
C PHE A 21 6.64 -13.66 -1.47
N ALA A 22 7.63 -14.02 -2.30
CA ALA A 22 8.76 -13.17 -2.65
C ALA A 22 8.69 -12.74 -4.13
N PRO A 23 9.28 -11.59 -4.52
CA PRO A 23 9.55 -11.33 -5.93
C PRO A 23 10.68 -12.23 -6.41
N SER A 24 10.62 -12.67 -7.67
CA SER A 24 11.56 -13.68 -8.23
C SER A 24 13.04 -13.33 -8.08
N TRP A 25 13.40 -12.04 -8.08
CA TRP A 25 14.79 -11.57 -7.94
C TRP A 25 15.40 -11.77 -6.54
N LEU A 26 14.58 -12.08 -5.53
CA LEU A 26 15.02 -12.36 -4.16
C LEU A 26 15.41 -13.83 -3.96
N VAL A 27 14.86 -14.72 -4.78
CA VAL A 27 15.26 -16.12 -4.87
C VAL A 27 16.58 -16.20 -5.64
N GLU A 28 17.46 -17.11 -5.23
CA GLU A 28 18.70 -17.39 -5.95
C GLU A 28 18.41 -18.12 -7.26
N PRO A 29 19.07 -17.74 -8.38
CA PRO A 29 18.87 -18.43 -9.64
C PRO A 29 19.38 -19.87 -9.52
N PRO A 30 18.71 -20.85 -10.15
CA PRO A 30 19.17 -22.24 -10.15
C PRO A 30 20.53 -22.38 -10.83
N ASP A 31 21.25 -23.45 -10.48
CA ASP A 31 22.57 -23.75 -11.03
C ASP A 31 22.56 -23.82 -12.57
N GLY A 32 23.63 -23.33 -13.20
CA GLY A 32 23.77 -23.26 -14.66
C GLY A 32 23.19 -22.02 -15.33
N VAL A 33 22.56 -21.09 -14.58
CA VAL A 33 22.20 -19.76 -15.08
C VAL A 33 23.46 -18.91 -15.34
N ASP A 34 23.51 -18.23 -16.48
CA ASP A 34 24.61 -17.35 -16.89
C ASP A 34 24.87 -16.22 -15.87
N PRO A 35 26.04 -16.21 -15.19
CA PRO A 35 26.38 -15.19 -14.19
C PRO A 35 26.74 -13.83 -14.80
N THR A 36 26.99 -13.76 -16.11
CA THR A 36 27.32 -12.50 -16.82
C THR A 36 26.09 -11.72 -17.27
N ASN A 37 24.90 -12.35 -17.22
CA ASN A 37 23.64 -11.76 -17.63
C ASN A 37 23.35 -10.45 -16.85
N PRO A 38 23.20 -9.29 -17.52
CA PRO A 38 22.97 -8.00 -16.87
C PRO A 38 21.76 -7.97 -15.93
N LYS A 39 20.73 -8.79 -16.20
CA LYS A 39 19.58 -8.95 -15.30
C LYS A 39 20.02 -9.56 -13.97
N HIS A 40 20.73 -10.68 -13.99
CA HIS A 40 21.12 -11.39 -12.76
C HIS A 40 22.17 -10.63 -11.96
N LEU A 41 23.05 -9.87 -12.62
CA LEU A 41 23.92 -8.89 -11.96
C LEU A 41 23.11 -7.81 -11.23
N ALA A 42 22.11 -7.21 -11.88
CA ALA A 42 21.23 -6.22 -11.25
C ALA A 42 20.38 -6.81 -10.10
N GLU A 43 19.97 -8.08 -10.20
CA GLU A 43 19.24 -8.81 -9.16
C GLU A 43 20.15 -9.20 -7.98
N LEU A 44 21.43 -9.49 -8.22
CA LEU A 44 22.45 -9.69 -7.19
C LEU A 44 22.73 -8.37 -6.43
N GLU A 45 22.89 -7.25 -7.12
CA GLU A 45 23.07 -5.92 -6.51
C GLU A 45 21.82 -5.42 -5.75
N ARG A 46 20.63 -5.98 -6.02
CA ARG A 46 19.44 -5.78 -5.18
C ARG A 46 19.50 -6.64 -3.91
N ARG A 47 19.85 -7.93 -4.03
CA ARG A 47 19.98 -8.85 -2.88
C ARG A 47 21.05 -8.40 -1.88
N LYS A 48 22.21 -7.91 -2.35
CA LYS A 48 23.29 -7.33 -1.52
C LYS A 48 22.85 -6.15 -0.63
N LYS A 49 21.73 -5.48 -0.95
CA LYS A 49 21.20 -4.33 -0.19
C LYS A 49 20.18 -4.74 0.88
N LEU A 50 19.90 -6.04 1.03
CA LEU A 50 19.02 -6.59 2.05
C LEU A 50 19.83 -7.18 3.21
N PRO A 51 19.29 -7.26 4.44
CA PRO A 51 19.93 -7.98 5.54
C PRO A 51 20.17 -9.45 5.14
N PRO A 52 21.37 -10.03 5.39
CA PRO A 52 21.68 -11.40 4.96
C PRO A 52 20.68 -12.46 5.44
N ALA A 53 20.16 -12.33 6.67
CA ALA A 53 19.13 -13.21 7.20
C ALA A 53 17.82 -13.19 6.38
N VAL A 54 17.46 -12.05 5.77
CA VAL A 54 16.27 -11.99 4.88
C VAL A 54 16.53 -12.78 3.61
N VAL A 55 17.72 -12.66 3.01
CA VAL A 55 18.08 -13.40 1.78
C VAL A 55 18.12 -14.91 2.07
N GLN A 56 18.80 -15.34 3.15
CA GLN A 56 18.87 -16.74 3.55
C GLN A 56 17.50 -17.33 3.90
N TRP A 57 16.59 -16.56 4.48
CA TRP A 57 15.26 -17.04 4.88
C TRP A 57 14.36 -17.37 3.67
N TYR A 58 14.53 -16.67 2.55
CA TYR A 58 13.86 -16.99 1.27
C TYR A 58 14.62 -18.01 0.42
N ASN A 59 15.85 -18.39 0.79
CA ASN A 59 16.69 -19.35 0.09
C ASN A 59 17.17 -20.46 1.06
N PRO A 60 16.24 -21.27 1.61
CA PRO A 60 16.59 -22.31 2.57
C PRO A 60 17.31 -23.49 1.89
N THR A 61 18.36 -24.00 2.54
CA THR A 61 19.13 -25.16 2.07
C THR A 61 18.79 -26.40 2.89
N ALA A 62 19.21 -27.59 2.42
CA ALA A 62 19.07 -28.84 3.17
C ALA A 62 19.70 -28.79 4.57
N GLU A 63 20.77 -28.01 4.74
CA GLU A 63 21.45 -27.80 6.03
C GLU A 63 20.77 -26.72 6.90
N LYS A 64 20.04 -25.78 6.28
CA LYS A 64 19.55 -24.57 6.95
C LYS A 64 18.16 -24.16 6.46
N CYS A 65 17.14 -24.63 7.17
CA CYS A 65 15.75 -24.22 6.95
C CYS A 65 15.47 -22.76 7.37
N CYS A 66 14.35 -22.20 6.91
CA CYS A 66 13.98 -20.81 7.21
C CYS A 66 13.86 -20.53 8.72
N ARG A 67 13.33 -21.48 9.52
CA ARG A 67 13.31 -21.33 11.00
C ARG A 67 14.72 -21.33 11.59
N ALA A 68 15.66 -22.12 11.09
CA ALA A 68 17.05 -22.07 11.56
C ALA A 68 17.70 -20.69 11.29
N VAL A 69 17.37 -20.06 10.16
CA VAL A 69 17.77 -18.67 9.87
C VAL A 69 17.17 -17.69 10.88
N THR A 70 15.88 -17.81 11.22
CA THR A 70 15.22 -16.95 12.23
C THR A 70 15.84 -17.11 13.61
N MET A 71 15.98 -18.34 14.11
CA MET A 71 16.54 -18.61 15.44
C MET A 71 17.98 -18.05 15.54
N GLN A 72 18.82 -18.28 14.51
CA GLN A 72 20.18 -17.71 14.49
C GLN A 72 20.20 -16.18 14.45
N HIS A 73 19.29 -15.54 13.70
CA HIS A 73 19.19 -14.07 13.63
C HIS A 73 18.81 -13.47 15.00
N ASP A 74 17.90 -14.12 15.71
CA ASP A 74 17.39 -13.66 17.00
C ASP A 74 18.28 -14.11 18.20
N GLY A 75 19.37 -14.85 17.93
CA GLY A 75 20.34 -15.31 18.93
C GLY A 75 19.97 -16.60 19.66
N GLU A 76 18.93 -17.30 19.21
CA GLU A 76 18.39 -18.51 19.81
C GLU A 76 19.04 -19.80 19.26
N ALA A 77 19.15 -20.82 20.11
CA ALA A 77 19.65 -22.13 19.70
C ALA A 77 18.61 -22.87 18.83
N PHE A 78 19.00 -23.28 17.61
CA PHE A 78 18.11 -24.04 16.73
C PHE A 78 17.89 -25.46 17.26
N ILE A 79 16.69 -25.71 17.78
CA ILE A 79 16.18 -27.05 18.10
C ILE A 79 15.27 -27.52 16.94
N PRO A 80 15.61 -28.60 16.22
CA PRO A 80 14.76 -29.17 15.18
C PRO A 80 13.34 -29.52 15.67
N ARG A 81 12.35 -29.42 14.78
CA ARG A 81 10.96 -29.84 15.01
C ARG A 81 10.39 -30.46 13.72
N PRO A 82 9.46 -31.44 13.81
CA PRO A 82 8.66 -31.87 12.67
C PRO A 82 7.74 -30.73 12.19
N GLY A 83 7.20 -30.81 10.96
CA GLY A 83 6.29 -29.79 10.40
C GLY A 83 6.89 -28.39 10.20
N CYS A 84 8.21 -28.25 10.31
CA CYS A 84 8.88 -26.95 10.49
C CYS A 84 8.84 -26.04 9.25
N CYS A 85 8.99 -26.60 8.05
CA CYS A 85 8.76 -25.92 6.78
C CYS A 85 8.82 -26.89 5.59
N VAL A 86 8.02 -26.61 4.57
CA VAL A 86 7.99 -27.32 3.28
C VAL A 86 8.86 -26.56 2.26
N PRO A 87 9.64 -27.22 1.38
CA PRO A 87 9.87 -28.67 1.30
C PRO A 87 10.94 -29.21 2.27
N ILE A 88 11.82 -28.35 2.79
CA ILE A 88 13.11 -28.77 3.39
C ILE A 88 12.99 -29.68 4.62
N CYS A 89 12.04 -29.41 5.52
CA CYS A 89 11.87 -30.20 6.75
C CYS A 89 10.66 -31.15 6.70
N GLU A 90 9.90 -31.12 5.60
CA GLU A 90 8.68 -31.91 5.40
C GLU A 90 8.44 -32.09 3.89
N PRO A 91 9.20 -32.97 3.22
CA PRO A 91 9.12 -33.14 1.77
C PRO A 91 7.79 -33.73 1.32
N ASP A 92 7.16 -34.58 2.13
CA ASP A 92 5.85 -35.18 1.84
C ASP A 92 4.73 -34.11 1.76
N GLY A 93 4.89 -32.99 2.48
CA GLY A 93 3.99 -31.84 2.42
C GLY A 93 4.10 -31.04 1.11
N PHE A 94 5.11 -31.29 0.27
CA PHE A 94 5.39 -30.46 -0.91
C PHE A 94 4.29 -30.50 -1.98
N ALA A 95 3.63 -31.64 -2.17
CA ALA A 95 2.50 -31.74 -3.10
C ALA A 95 1.31 -30.86 -2.66
N ALA A 96 1.02 -30.82 -1.36
CA ALA A 96 -0.04 -29.96 -0.80
C ALA A 96 0.33 -28.48 -0.88
N TYR A 97 1.60 -28.13 -0.59
CA TYR A 97 2.12 -26.77 -0.75
C TYR A 97 2.04 -26.28 -2.19
N LEU A 98 2.42 -27.09 -3.18
CA LEU A 98 2.31 -26.73 -4.60
C LEU A 98 0.86 -26.53 -5.01
N ALA A 99 -0.05 -27.41 -4.57
CA ALA A 99 -1.49 -27.28 -4.85
C ALA A 99 -2.11 -26.01 -4.23
N GLU A 100 -1.67 -25.61 -3.03
CA GLU A 100 -2.09 -24.33 -2.42
C GLU A 100 -1.48 -23.13 -3.16
N THR A 101 -0.18 -23.17 -3.47
CA THR A 101 0.52 -22.12 -4.22
C THR A 101 -0.12 -21.87 -5.58
N ALA A 102 -0.57 -22.92 -6.28
CA ALA A 102 -1.27 -22.81 -7.56
C ALA A 102 -2.59 -22.00 -7.46
N LYS A 103 -3.35 -22.13 -6.38
CA LYS A 103 -4.57 -21.32 -6.13
C LYS A 103 -4.22 -19.84 -6.00
N TRP A 104 -3.15 -19.52 -5.27
CA TRP A 104 -2.68 -18.15 -5.09
C TRP A 104 -2.17 -17.53 -6.39
N VAL A 105 -1.44 -18.29 -7.22
CA VAL A 105 -1.05 -17.86 -8.57
C VAL A 105 -2.30 -17.54 -9.41
N GLN A 106 -3.26 -18.46 -9.52
CA GLN A 106 -4.51 -18.24 -10.25
C GLN A 106 -5.28 -17.01 -9.76
N PHE A 107 -5.35 -16.78 -8.43
CA PHE A 107 -5.99 -15.61 -7.83
C PHE A 107 -5.27 -14.30 -8.18
N PHE A 108 -3.94 -14.28 -8.21
CA PHE A 108 -3.18 -13.09 -8.61
C PHE A 108 -3.22 -12.83 -10.12
N ASP A 109 -3.25 -13.88 -10.95
CA ASP A 109 -3.33 -13.76 -12.41
C ASP A 109 -4.71 -13.29 -12.85
N ALA A 110 -5.80 -13.83 -12.27
CA ALA A 110 -7.15 -13.33 -12.50
C ALA A 110 -7.29 -11.83 -12.17
N LYS A 111 -6.65 -11.37 -11.07
CA LYS A 111 -6.62 -9.96 -10.68
C LYS A 111 -5.71 -9.07 -11.54
N GLN A 112 -4.79 -9.65 -12.32
CA GLN A 112 -4.07 -8.91 -13.37
C GLN A 112 -4.89 -8.81 -14.65
N GLN A 113 -5.67 -9.84 -14.98
CA GLN A 113 -6.53 -9.87 -16.17
C GLN A 113 -7.73 -8.92 -16.06
N THR A 114 -8.32 -8.73 -14.87
CA THR A 114 -9.35 -7.71 -14.64
C THR A 114 -8.80 -6.28 -14.56
N ALA A 115 -7.49 -6.10 -14.33
CA ALA A 115 -6.84 -4.80 -14.16
C ALA A 115 -6.61 -4.03 -15.48
N ALA A 116 -7.56 -4.11 -16.42
CA ALA A 116 -7.64 -3.23 -17.57
C ALA A 116 -8.04 -1.81 -17.11
N GLU A 117 -7.08 -1.07 -16.54
CA GLU A 117 -7.30 0.25 -15.94
C GLU A 117 -8.16 1.15 -16.83
N PRO A 118 -9.29 1.69 -16.31
CA PRO A 118 -10.16 2.56 -17.10
C PRO A 118 -9.40 3.75 -17.66
N ARG A 119 -9.33 3.83 -19.00
CA ARG A 119 -8.65 4.87 -19.79
C ARG A 119 -9.48 6.16 -19.87
N ILE A 120 -10.01 6.59 -18.73
CA ILE A 120 -10.70 7.88 -18.58
C ILE A 120 -9.66 8.99 -18.79
N ARG A 121 -9.86 9.81 -19.81
CA ARG A 121 -9.03 11.00 -20.05
C ARG A 121 -9.50 12.14 -19.14
N SER A 122 -8.57 13.00 -18.72
CA SER A 122 -8.95 14.29 -18.12
C SER A 122 -9.68 15.13 -19.18
N ASP A 123 -10.69 15.86 -18.73
CA ASP A 123 -11.41 16.91 -19.47
C ASP A 123 -10.83 18.31 -19.20
N GLY A 124 -9.86 18.42 -18.28
CA GLY A 124 -9.21 19.67 -17.90
C GLY A 124 -9.89 20.43 -16.74
N THR A 125 -10.98 19.93 -16.16
CA THR A 125 -11.66 20.61 -15.03
C THR A 125 -10.77 20.74 -13.79
N PHE A 126 -9.94 19.72 -13.53
CA PHE A 126 -9.03 19.69 -12.37
C PHE A 126 -7.60 19.33 -12.77
N TYR A 127 -6.63 19.98 -12.11
CA TYR A 127 -5.20 19.70 -12.29
C TYR A 127 -4.81 18.34 -11.68
N ALA A 128 -3.89 17.64 -12.34
CA ALA A 128 -3.34 16.38 -11.84
C ALA A 128 -2.55 16.60 -10.54
N PHE A 129 -2.91 15.86 -9.48
CA PHE A 129 -2.31 16.03 -8.16
C PHE A 129 -0.82 15.67 -8.10
N GLN A 130 -0.03 16.59 -7.56
CA GLN A 130 1.34 16.35 -7.10
C GLN A 130 1.33 15.41 -5.87
N LYS A 131 2.47 14.75 -5.59
CA LYS A 131 2.59 13.76 -4.50
C LYS A 131 2.06 14.25 -3.13
N PRO A 132 2.38 15.45 -2.62
CA PRO A 132 1.88 15.89 -1.31
C PRO A 132 0.36 16.13 -1.30
N MET A 133 -0.23 16.49 -2.44
CA MET A 133 -1.69 16.61 -2.57
C MET A 133 -2.35 15.23 -2.56
N LYS A 134 -1.74 14.22 -3.18
CA LYS A 134 -2.21 12.83 -3.11
C LYS A 134 -2.20 12.32 -1.67
N GLU A 135 -1.11 12.54 -0.93
CA GLU A 135 -0.99 12.18 0.49
C GLU A 135 -2.02 12.92 1.36
N SER A 136 -2.37 14.16 1.00
CA SER A 136 -3.41 14.95 1.67
C SER A 136 -4.82 14.43 1.38
N MET A 137 -5.13 14.15 0.11
CA MET A 137 -6.40 13.57 -0.33
C MET A 137 -6.59 12.16 0.25
N GLU A 138 -5.55 11.34 0.32
CA GLU A 138 -5.57 10.02 0.96
C GLU A 138 -5.99 10.13 2.43
N GLN A 139 -5.45 11.10 3.19
CA GLN A 139 -5.86 11.38 4.58
C GLN A 139 -7.26 11.98 4.73
N MET A 140 -7.79 12.67 3.71
CA MET A 140 -9.16 13.20 3.71
C MET A 140 -10.16 12.06 3.45
N LEU A 141 -9.95 11.30 2.37
CA LEU A 141 -10.78 10.14 2.02
C LEU A 141 -10.74 9.05 3.09
N ASP A 142 -9.61 8.84 3.78
CA ASP A 142 -9.54 7.87 4.88
C ASP A 142 -10.36 8.34 6.11
N ARG A 143 -10.37 9.65 6.42
CA ARG A 143 -11.22 10.21 7.48
C ARG A 143 -12.71 10.17 7.10
N TRP A 144 -13.06 10.46 5.85
CA TRP A 144 -14.42 10.27 5.33
C TRP A 144 -14.85 8.81 5.46
N ARG A 145 -14.00 7.87 5.02
CA ARG A 145 -14.23 6.41 5.09
C ARG A 145 -14.50 5.95 6.52
N HIS A 146 -13.70 6.38 7.48
CA HIS A 146 -13.94 6.07 8.90
C HIS A 146 -15.26 6.67 9.42
N ARG A 147 -15.58 7.92 9.06
CA ARG A 147 -16.83 8.60 9.48
C ARG A 147 -18.08 7.91 8.93
N ILE A 148 -18.12 7.58 7.64
CA ILE A 148 -19.27 6.92 7.03
C ILE A 148 -19.38 5.47 7.52
N TRP A 149 -18.28 4.73 7.61
CA TRP A 149 -18.32 3.36 8.13
C TRP A 149 -18.82 3.30 9.58
N ALA A 150 -18.42 4.25 10.43
CA ALA A 150 -18.92 4.34 11.80
C ALA A 150 -20.44 4.60 11.90
N GLN A 151 -21.09 5.08 10.84
CA GLN A 151 -22.54 5.33 10.77
C GLN A 151 -23.34 4.14 10.23
N ILE A 152 -22.77 3.35 9.30
CA ILE A 152 -23.51 2.30 8.57
C ILE A 152 -23.16 0.86 8.99
N ARG A 153 -22.04 0.64 9.69
CA ARG A 153 -21.61 -0.71 10.09
C ARG A 153 -22.56 -1.35 11.08
N THR A 154 -22.87 -2.64 10.87
CA THR A 154 -23.70 -3.42 11.80
C THR A 154 -22.90 -3.92 13.01
N ARG A 155 -21.57 -4.01 12.88
CA ARG A 155 -20.65 -4.59 13.86
C ARG A 155 -19.48 -3.65 14.18
N PRO A 156 -19.26 -3.27 15.45
CA PRO A 156 -18.18 -2.34 15.83
C PRO A 156 -16.75 -2.82 15.55
N GLU A 157 -16.55 -4.13 15.40
CA GLU A 157 -15.27 -4.79 15.14
C GLU A 157 -14.89 -4.85 13.66
N GLU A 158 -15.82 -4.59 12.73
CA GLU A 158 -15.52 -4.66 11.30
C GLU A 158 -14.66 -3.47 10.83
N PRO A 159 -13.58 -3.72 10.06
CA PRO A 159 -12.65 -2.67 9.62
C PRO A 159 -13.26 -1.80 8.50
N CYS A 160 -12.88 -0.53 8.45
CA CYS A 160 -13.38 0.42 7.42
C CYS A 160 -12.91 0.09 6.00
N GLU A 161 -11.89 -0.77 5.87
CA GLU A 161 -11.48 -1.50 4.67
C GLU A 161 -12.63 -2.29 4.02
N TYR A 162 -13.62 -2.73 4.79
CA TYR A 162 -14.78 -3.47 4.28
C TYR A 162 -15.78 -2.56 3.56
N PHE A 163 -15.87 -1.29 3.95
CA PHE A 163 -16.69 -0.28 3.27
C PHE A 163 -16.00 0.25 2.01
N LEU A 164 -14.76 0.72 2.13
CA LEU A 164 -13.97 1.22 1.01
C LEU A 164 -12.55 0.61 1.08
N PRO A 165 -12.28 -0.45 0.31
CA PRO A 165 -10.97 -1.09 0.27
C PRO A 165 -9.85 -0.13 -0.13
N ARG A 166 -8.69 -0.21 0.54
CA ARG A 166 -7.58 0.74 0.33
C ARG A 166 -7.05 0.78 -1.10
N HIS A 167 -7.21 -0.28 -1.89
CA HIS A 167 -6.82 -0.26 -3.31
C HIS A 167 -7.75 0.62 -4.17
N ILE A 168 -9.06 0.63 -3.88
CA ILE A 168 -10.05 1.51 -4.52
C ILE A 168 -9.81 2.96 -4.09
N LEU A 169 -9.60 3.21 -2.78
CA LEU A 169 -9.22 4.52 -2.27
C LEU A 169 -7.96 5.05 -2.98
N ASN A 170 -6.94 4.21 -3.16
CA ASN A 170 -5.72 4.58 -3.87
C ASN A 170 -5.94 4.81 -5.39
N SER A 171 -6.88 4.12 -6.03
CA SER A 171 -7.32 4.42 -7.40
C SER A 171 -7.91 5.83 -7.47
N ILE A 172 -8.86 6.15 -6.58
CA ILE A 172 -9.51 7.45 -6.48
C ILE A 172 -8.49 8.56 -6.20
N VAL A 173 -7.56 8.40 -5.26
CA VAL A 173 -6.50 9.39 -4.99
C VAL A 173 -5.62 9.66 -6.21
N ASN A 174 -5.28 8.62 -6.99
CA ASN A 174 -4.44 8.78 -8.18
C ASN A 174 -5.20 9.41 -9.36
N LYS A 175 -6.51 9.15 -9.46
CA LYS A 175 -7.38 9.58 -10.58
C LYS A 175 -8.39 10.67 -10.19
N ALA A 176 -8.28 11.30 -9.01
CA ALA A 176 -9.22 12.31 -8.51
C ALA A 176 -9.50 13.43 -9.52
N HIS A 177 -8.44 13.90 -10.21
CA HIS A 177 -8.51 14.91 -11.25
C HIS A 177 -9.33 14.53 -12.51
N VAL A 178 -9.75 13.26 -12.66
CA VAL A 178 -10.68 12.82 -13.71
C VAL A 178 -12.05 12.38 -13.18
N CYS A 179 -12.28 12.46 -11.87
CA CYS A 179 -13.56 12.20 -11.20
C CYS A 179 -14.45 13.44 -11.24
N THR A 180 -14.81 13.90 -12.43
CA THR A 180 -15.60 15.13 -12.67
C THR A 180 -17.12 14.91 -12.76
N SER A 181 -17.56 13.65 -12.72
CA SER A 181 -18.95 13.26 -12.51
C SER A 181 -19.03 11.99 -11.66
N VAL A 182 -20.22 11.66 -11.16
CA VAL A 182 -20.47 10.46 -10.35
C VAL A 182 -20.17 9.20 -11.15
N GLU A 183 -20.54 9.14 -12.43
CA GLU A 183 -20.29 8.00 -13.33
C GLU A 183 -18.79 7.80 -13.53
N ARG A 184 -18.04 8.90 -13.64
CA ARG A 184 -16.57 8.87 -13.77
C ARG A 184 -15.91 8.42 -12.47
N LEU A 185 -16.43 8.85 -11.31
CA LEU A 185 -16.01 8.31 -10.01
C LEU A 185 -16.31 6.82 -9.89
N LYS A 186 -17.53 6.36 -10.21
CA LYS A 186 -17.90 4.93 -10.22
C LYS A 186 -16.99 4.11 -11.14
N THR A 187 -16.60 4.67 -12.28
CA THR A 187 -15.66 4.03 -13.21
C THR A 187 -14.23 3.96 -12.65
N VAL A 188 -13.74 5.00 -11.95
CA VAL A 188 -12.44 4.97 -11.23
C VAL A 188 -12.47 4.02 -10.03
N ALA A 189 -13.62 3.93 -9.36
CA ALA A 189 -13.92 3.11 -8.21
C ALA A 189 -14.66 1.81 -8.62
N ALA A 190 -14.24 1.20 -9.73
CA ALA A 190 -14.73 -0.11 -10.13
C ALA A 190 -14.53 -1.14 -9.00
N ASP A 191 -15.41 -2.14 -8.96
CA ASP A 191 -15.47 -3.19 -7.93
C ASP A 191 -15.74 -2.66 -6.50
N TRP A 192 -16.33 -1.46 -6.35
CA TRP A 192 -16.79 -0.93 -5.07
C TRP A 192 -18.29 -1.19 -4.85
N ASP A 193 -18.62 -2.17 -4.01
CA ASP A 193 -20.02 -2.61 -3.76
C ASP A 193 -20.97 -1.50 -3.29
N TYR A 194 -20.44 -0.46 -2.62
CA TYR A 194 -21.23 0.66 -2.11
C TYR A 194 -21.32 1.85 -3.10
N ALA A 195 -20.80 1.70 -4.33
CA ALA A 195 -20.78 2.77 -5.33
C ALA A 195 -22.18 3.31 -5.68
N ASP A 196 -23.20 2.45 -5.74
CA ASP A 196 -24.57 2.88 -6.06
C ASP A 196 -25.29 3.57 -4.88
N THR A 197 -24.92 3.27 -3.64
CA THR A 197 -25.57 3.82 -2.44
C THR A 197 -24.83 5.03 -1.85
N HIS A 198 -23.49 5.05 -1.96
CA HIS A 198 -22.63 6.06 -1.34
C HIS A 198 -21.76 6.83 -2.37
N GLY A 199 -21.84 6.49 -3.67
CA GLY A 199 -21.04 7.14 -4.70
C GLY A 199 -21.33 8.63 -4.89
N GLN A 200 -22.58 9.07 -4.73
CA GLN A 200 -22.92 10.50 -4.73
C GLN A 200 -22.23 11.23 -3.57
N LEU A 201 -22.40 10.71 -2.34
CA LEU A 201 -21.83 11.31 -1.12
C LEU A 201 -20.28 11.34 -1.14
N LEU A 202 -19.65 10.37 -1.80
CA LEU A 202 -18.21 10.38 -2.04
C LEU A 202 -17.80 11.37 -3.15
N PHE A 203 -18.61 11.49 -4.22
CA PHE A 203 -18.38 12.46 -5.28
C PHE A 203 -18.47 13.89 -4.77
N ASP A 204 -19.50 14.22 -3.98
CA ASP A 204 -19.71 15.57 -3.44
C ASP A 204 -18.51 15.98 -2.56
N TYR A 205 -18.10 15.10 -1.64
CA TYR A 205 -16.91 15.28 -0.78
C TYR A 205 -15.62 15.44 -1.60
N LEU A 206 -15.44 14.63 -2.65
CA LEU A 206 -14.25 14.67 -3.51
C LEU A 206 -14.21 15.95 -4.35
N ASN A 207 -15.36 16.40 -4.87
CA ASN A 207 -15.52 17.59 -5.69
C ASN A 207 -15.30 18.88 -4.89
N GLU A 208 -15.76 18.93 -3.63
CA GLU A 208 -15.47 20.03 -2.71
C GLU A 208 -13.95 20.15 -2.45
N ALA A 209 -13.30 19.03 -2.11
CA ALA A 209 -11.86 18.98 -1.88
C ALA A 209 -11.05 19.36 -3.15
N LEU A 210 -11.45 18.86 -4.33
CA LEU A 210 -10.87 19.25 -5.63
C LEU A 210 -11.03 20.75 -5.93
N THR A 211 -12.17 21.34 -5.55
CA THR A 211 -12.44 22.77 -5.70
C THR A 211 -11.52 23.61 -4.81
N GLY A 212 -11.38 23.24 -3.54
CA GLY A 212 -10.45 23.92 -2.61
C GLY A 212 -8.98 23.83 -3.06
N PHE A 213 -8.55 22.67 -3.55
CA PHE A 213 -7.20 22.53 -4.15
C PHE A 213 -7.02 23.41 -5.41
N SER A 214 -8.07 23.57 -6.22
CA SER A 214 -8.04 24.42 -7.42
C SER A 214 -8.04 25.92 -7.11
N GLN A 215 -8.63 26.34 -5.98
CA GLN A 215 -8.54 27.72 -5.50
C GLN A 215 -7.11 28.07 -5.10
N ILE A 216 -6.44 27.21 -4.33
CA ILE A 216 -5.03 27.39 -3.91
C ILE A 216 -4.08 27.53 -5.09
N PHE A 217 -4.28 26.75 -6.17
CA PHE A 217 -3.47 26.90 -7.37
C PHE A 217 -3.64 28.28 -8.04
N LYS A 218 -4.86 28.83 -8.05
CA LYS A 218 -5.14 30.17 -8.59
C LYS A 218 -4.55 31.27 -7.70
N GLU A 219 -4.66 31.13 -6.38
CA GLU A 219 -4.06 32.06 -5.40
C GLU A 219 -2.54 32.14 -5.56
N ARG A 220 -1.86 30.98 -5.69
CA ARG A 220 -0.41 30.94 -5.94
C ARG A 220 -0.04 31.56 -7.29
N ALA A 221 -0.72 31.17 -8.37
CA ALA A 221 -0.47 31.73 -9.70
C ALA A 221 -0.75 33.25 -9.81
N ALA A 222 -1.55 33.82 -8.88
CA ALA A 222 -1.75 35.26 -8.77
C ALA A 222 -0.71 35.94 -7.86
N ALA A 223 -0.23 35.27 -6.80
CA ALA A 223 0.85 35.75 -5.94
C ALA A 223 2.22 35.74 -6.66
N ASP A 224 2.46 34.72 -7.48
CA ASP A 224 3.63 34.58 -8.36
C ASP A 224 3.48 35.43 -9.66
N GLY A 225 2.60 36.43 -9.65
CA GLY A 225 2.43 37.42 -10.73
C GLY A 225 3.71 38.25 -10.94
N PRO A 226 3.87 38.89 -12.11
CA PRO A 226 5.17 39.38 -12.58
C PRO A 226 5.76 40.48 -11.67
N SER A 227 6.62 40.07 -10.75
CA SER A 227 7.53 40.94 -10.01
C SER A 227 8.48 41.58 -11.00
N SER A 228 8.37 42.90 -11.18
CA SER A 228 9.36 43.71 -11.90
C SER A 228 10.75 43.47 -11.33
N GLU A 229 11.76 43.41 -12.20
CA GLU A 229 13.14 43.03 -11.89
C GLU A 229 13.72 43.81 -10.68
N SER A 230 14.01 43.09 -9.60
CA SER A 230 14.90 43.51 -8.52
C SER A 230 15.75 42.30 -8.13
N GLU A 231 17.06 42.47 -8.12
CA GLU A 231 18.02 41.36 -8.21
C GLU A 231 18.21 40.56 -6.90
N ALA A 232 18.51 39.27 -7.06
CA ALA A 232 19.30 38.40 -6.19
C ALA A 232 18.99 38.34 -4.67
N GLU A 233 18.36 37.23 -4.26
CA GLU A 233 18.94 36.34 -3.24
C GLU A 233 18.45 34.89 -3.40
N GLU A 234 19.34 33.91 -3.24
CA GLU A 234 18.99 32.47 -3.28
C GLU A 234 18.67 31.95 -1.87
N ASP A 235 17.40 31.80 -1.53
CA ASP A 235 16.96 30.89 -0.46
C ASP A 235 15.67 30.14 -0.88
N THR A 236 15.43 28.95 -0.35
CA THR A 236 14.51 27.93 -0.89
C THR A 236 13.27 27.71 0.00
N PRO A 237 12.12 28.39 -0.24
CA PRO A 237 11.01 28.41 0.73
C PRO A 237 9.94 27.34 0.47
N GLY A 238 9.97 26.70 -0.70
CA GLY A 238 8.81 26.00 -1.29
C GLY A 238 8.22 24.84 -0.46
N VAL A 239 9.04 24.17 0.36
CA VAL A 239 8.57 23.03 1.19
C VAL A 239 7.78 23.51 2.40
N GLN A 240 8.25 24.55 3.10
CA GLN A 240 7.59 25.05 4.33
C GLN A 240 6.23 25.70 4.03
N LEU A 241 6.11 26.37 2.88
CA LEU A 241 4.84 26.97 2.45
C LEU A 241 3.79 25.87 2.19
N LEU A 242 4.21 24.73 1.64
CA LEU A 242 3.33 23.61 1.31
C LEU A 242 2.67 22.96 2.54
N GLU A 243 3.43 22.72 3.62
CA GLU A 243 2.85 22.23 4.89
C GLU A 243 1.85 23.24 5.48
N LYS A 244 2.18 24.55 5.45
CA LYS A 244 1.30 25.62 5.94
C LYS A 244 -0.03 25.68 5.16
N THR A 245 -0.01 25.62 3.83
CA THR A 245 -1.26 25.62 3.04
C THR A 245 -2.08 24.34 3.26
N THR A 246 -1.42 23.18 3.40
CA THR A 246 -2.11 21.90 3.66
C THR A 246 -2.85 21.94 5.01
N LEU A 247 -2.24 22.52 6.04
CA LEU A 247 -2.88 22.77 7.33
C LEU A 247 -4.05 23.75 7.23
N ALA A 248 -3.97 24.77 6.36
CA ALA A 248 -5.07 25.72 6.14
C ALA A 248 -6.32 25.05 5.54
N VAL A 249 -6.16 24.19 4.53
CA VAL A 249 -7.27 23.38 3.96
C VAL A 249 -7.91 22.54 5.06
N LEU A 250 -7.10 21.78 5.80
CA LEU A 250 -7.59 20.92 6.86
C LEU A 250 -8.27 21.72 8.00
N HIS A 251 -7.85 22.95 8.27
CA HIS A 251 -8.50 23.83 9.24
C HIS A 251 -9.85 24.38 8.74
N SER A 252 -9.95 24.80 7.48
CA SER A 252 -11.23 25.24 6.91
C SER A 252 -12.22 24.08 6.86
N PHE A 253 -11.79 22.93 6.35
CA PHE A 253 -12.59 21.71 6.25
C PHE A 253 -13.08 21.21 7.61
N CYS A 254 -12.21 21.18 8.63
CA CYS A 254 -12.63 20.80 9.98
C CYS A 254 -13.61 21.79 10.63
N ARG A 255 -13.57 23.07 10.24
CA ARG A 255 -14.49 24.11 10.73
C ARG A 255 -15.89 23.97 10.12
N GLU A 256 -15.96 23.64 8.84
CA GLU A 256 -17.21 23.48 8.09
C GLU A 256 -17.96 22.19 8.49
N PHE A 257 -17.22 21.11 8.78
CA PHE A 257 -17.79 19.80 9.14
C PHE A 257 -17.80 19.46 10.64
N ASN A 258 -17.55 20.43 11.54
CA ASN A 258 -17.54 20.28 13.01
C ASN A 258 -16.63 19.13 13.50
N LEU A 259 -15.40 19.03 12.99
CA LEU A 259 -14.48 17.93 13.33
C LEU A 259 -13.53 18.29 14.50
N PRO A 260 -13.32 17.36 15.47
CA PRO A 260 -12.37 17.58 16.56
C PRO A 260 -10.91 17.55 16.08
N LYS A 261 -10.07 18.40 16.68
CA LYS A 261 -8.64 18.53 16.33
C LYS A 261 -7.81 17.34 16.87
N SER A 262 -7.65 16.28 16.07
CA SER A 262 -6.77 15.16 16.39
C SER A 262 -5.32 15.40 15.99
N GLY A 263 -4.41 15.54 16.96
CA GLY A 263 -2.97 15.64 16.70
C GLY A 263 -2.22 14.34 16.99
N ASN A 264 -1.72 13.66 15.96
CA ASN A 264 -0.47 12.87 15.99
C ASN A 264 -0.09 12.37 14.59
N LYS A 265 1.22 12.24 14.30
CA LYS A 265 1.77 11.61 13.07
C LYS A 265 2.34 10.22 13.42
N SER A 266 2.01 9.16 12.66
CA SER A 266 2.94 8.06 12.24
C SER A 266 2.26 6.69 11.90
N VAL A 267 3.03 5.83 11.20
CA VAL A 267 2.95 4.34 11.13
C VAL A 267 1.96 3.65 10.14
N VAL A 268 2.21 2.43 9.60
CA VAL A 268 3.08 1.99 8.45
C VAL A 268 2.43 0.71 7.80
N VAL A 269 2.93 0.29 6.61
CA VAL A 269 3.00 -1.08 6.01
C VAL A 269 1.82 -1.64 5.18
N ASN A 270 2.14 -2.23 4.02
CA ASN A 270 1.76 -3.59 3.55
C ASN A 270 2.83 -4.05 2.51
N ARG A 271 3.06 -5.31 2.11
CA ARG A 271 2.20 -6.50 1.91
C ARG A 271 2.76 -7.81 2.53
N VAL A 272 2.27 -8.97 2.09
CA VAL A 272 2.19 -10.26 2.80
C VAL A 272 3.23 -11.29 2.36
N ALA A 273 3.86 -11.93 3.36
CA ALA A 273 4.58 -13.21 3.32
C ALA A 273 4.57 -13.81 4.75
N GLN A 274 4.74 -15.13 4.88
CA GLN A 274 3.75 -15.96 5.60
C GLN A 274 4.33 -17.41 5.78
N TYR A 275 4.45 -18.04 6.97
CA TYR A 275 4.81 -19.50 7.13
C TYR A 275 4.06 -20.23 8.27
N PHE A 276 3.76 -21.52 8.09
CA PHE A 276 3.10 -22.42 9.06
C PHE A 276 3.83 -22.53 10.41
N ILE A 277 3.07 -22.71 11.50
CA ILE A 277 3.55 -22.86 12.89
C ILE A 277 2.66 -23.86 13.67
N SER A 278 3.30 -24.71 14.48
CA SER A 278 2.73 -25.50 15.59
C SER A 278 3.62 -25.41 16.84
#